data_AF-A0A6A3UDL3-F1
#
_entry.id   AF-A0A6A3UDL3-F1
#
_cell.length_a   1.000
_cell.length_b   1.000
_cell.length_c   1.000
_cell.angle_alpha   90.00
_cell.angle_beta   90.00
_cell.angle_gamma   90.00
#
_symmetry.space_group_name_H-M   'P 1'
#
loop_
_entity.id
_entity.type
_entity.pdbx_description
1 polymer ?
#
loop_
_entity_poly.entity_id
_entity_poly.type
_entity_poly.pdbx_seq_one_letter_code
_entity_poly.pdbx_strand_id
1 'polypeptide(L)'
;MHAPRGSMSEDTNCGGRVQRRRLRRRPRGRKSVSGGVLMVCGMVVGWICKKQSSVALSTMEAEFVAASQVTAEMLGVVELLSEIGIKVEVPYKLHVDNQAAIKQIEGEDTSGRAKHINIRLKFIKDLSRNKGLNVSYCESKLMRADILTKTLPAPRLEELRVLVMLTT
;
A
#
# COMPACT_ATOMS: atom_id res chain seq x y z
N MET A 1 -37.25 -4.18 -42.15
CA MET A 1 -37.24 -4.34 -40.67
C MET A 1 -35.87 -4.84 -40.27
N HIS A 2 -35.00 -3.95 -39.81
CA HIS A 2 -33.60 -4.22 -39.48
C HIS A 2 -33.48 -4.14 -37.96
N ALA A 3 -33.16 -5.26 -37.31
CA ALA A 3 -32.84 -5.29 -35.88
C ALA A 3 -31.34 -5.06 -35.69
N PRO A 4 -30.89 -4.16 -34.79
CA PRO A 4 -29.48 -4.00 -34.52
C PRO A 4 -29.02 -5.02 -33.46
N ARG A 5 -27.83 -5.57 -33.71
CA ARG A 5 -27.09 -6.46 -32.82
C ARG A 5 -26.64 -5.66 -31.59
N GLY A 6 -27.07 -6.08 -30.40
CA GLY A 6 -26.50 -5.59 -29.14
C GLY A 6 -25.21 -6.36 -28.84
N SER A 7 -24.07 -5.68 -28.93
CA SER A 7 -22.78 -6.15 -28.46
C SER A 7 -22.73 -6.12 -26.92
N MET A 8 -22.54 -7.27 -26.29
CA MET A 8 -22.12 -7.37 -24.89
C MET A 8 -20.66 -6.88 -24.78
N SER A 9 -20.48 -5.71 -24.17
CA SER A 9 -19.19 -5.30 -23.61
C SER A 9 -19.10 -5.82 -22.18
N GLU A 10 -18.34 -6.89 -21.98
CA GLU A 10 -17.93 -7.33 -20.64
C GLU A 10 -16.86 -6.37 -20.12
N ASP A 11 -17.27 -5.45 -19.26
CA ASP A 11 -16.37 -4.57 -18.53
C ASP A 11 -15.66 -5.37 -17.42
N THR A 12 -14.48 -5.91 -17.71
CA THR A 12 -13.57 -6.46 -16.69
C THR A 12 -13.00 -5.31 -15.85
N ASN A 13 -13.68 -5.01 -14.75
CA ASN A 13 -13.33 -3.97 -13.78
C ASN A 13 -12.25 -4.47 -12.79
N CYS A 14 -11.10 -3.79 -12.77
CA CYS A 14 -9.94 -4.18 -11.97
C CYS A 14 -9.44 -3.06 -11.06
N GLY A 15 -10.08 -2.93 -9.89
CA GLY A 15 -9.64 -2.04 -8.81
C GLY A 15 -8.40 -2.56 -8.06
N GLY A 16 -7.32 -1.78 -8.07
CA GLY A 16 -6.11 -2.03 -7.29
C GLY A 16 -6.28 -1.63 -5.81
N ARG A 17 -5.90 -2.51 -4.87
CA ARG A 17 -5.91 -2.26 -3.42
C ARG A 17 -4.54 -2.56 -2.82
N VAL A 18 -3.97 -1.64 -2.04
CA VAL A 18 -2.63 -1.77 -1.44
C VAL A 18 -2.70 -1.65 0.08
N GLN A 19 -1.91 -2.46 0.80
CA GLN A 19 -2.00 -2.63 2.26
C GLN A 19 -0.60 -2.60 2.95
N ARG A 20 -0.40 -1.98 4.14
CA ARG A 20 0.91 -1.80 4.84
C ARG A 20 0.93 -1.97 6.36
N ARG A 21 2.05 -2.45 6.95
CA ARG A 21 2.28 -2.48 8.43
C ARG A 21 3.76 -2.71 8.85
N ARG A 22 4.14 -2.24 10.06
CA ARG A 22 5.44 -2.34 10.79
C ARG A 22 5.78 -3.69 11.48
N LEU A 23 7.09 -3.99 11.63
CA LEU A 23 7.65 -4.91 12.66
C LEU A 23 8.55 -4.22 13.72
N ARG A 24 8.44 -4.62 14.99
CA ARG A 24 9.42 -4.36 16.06
C ARG A 24 10.10 -5.69 16.44
N ARG A 25 11.32 -5.93 15.95
CA ARG A 25 12.23 -6.99 16.46
C ARG A 25 13.58 -6.34 16.84
N ARG A 26 14.12 -6.69 18.00
CA ARG A 26 15.55 -6.53 18.34
C ARG A 26 16.00 -7.88 18.93
N PRO A 27 17.15 -8.44 18.50
CA PRO A 27 18.44 -7.75 18.48
C PRO A 27 19.21 -7.78 17.13
N ARG A 28 20.12 -6.81 16.99
CA ARG A 28 21.01 -6.45 15.85
C ARG A 28 20.40 -5.58 14.72
N GLY A 29 20.62 -4.27 14.86
CA GLY A 29 20.33 -3.22 13.89
C GLY A 29 19.04 -2.45 14.22
N ARG A 30 19.14 -1.16 14.53
CA ARG A 30 18.01 -0.27 14.90
C ARG A 30 17.02 0.00 13.75
N LYS A 31 17.07 -0.75 12.64
CA LYS A 31 16.37 -0.46 11.39
C LYS A 31 15.03 -1.20 11.35
N SER A 32 13.95 -0.47 11.06
CA SER A 32 12.61 -1.03 10.90
C SER A 32 12.50 -1.87 9.63
N VAL A 33 11.49 -2.73 9.56
CA VAL A 33 11.12 -3.46 8.34
C VAL A 33 9.88 -2.82 7.76
N SER A 34 9.97 -2.40 6.50
CA SER A 34 8.82 -1.99 5.70
C SER A 34 8.19 -3.24 5.10
N GLY A 35 6.86 -3.31 5.11
CA GLY A 35 6.17 -4.30 4.30
C GLY A 35 4.85 -3.83 3.75
N GLY A 36 4.47 -4.46 2.65
CA GLY A 36 3.20 -4.19 1.99
C GLY A 36 2.80 -5.30 1.04
N VAL A 37 1.51 -5.32 0.73
CA VAL A 37 0.88 -6.24 -0.22
C VAL A 37 0.22 -5.40 -1.31
N LEU A 38 0.51 -5.76 -2.56
CA LEU A 38 -0.10 -5.19 -3.76
C LEU A 38 -1.18 -6.14 -4.25
N MET A 39 -2.39 -5.61 -4.46
CA MET A 39 -3.50 -6.39 -4.99
C MET A 39 -4.12 -5.72 -6.20
N VAL A 40 -4.54 -6.54 -7.16
CA VAL A 40 -5.23 -6.14 -8.38
C VAL A 40 -6.44 -7.07 -8.54
N CYS A 41 -7.63 -6.50 -8.72
CA CYS A 41 -8.92 -7.21 -8.80
C CYS A 41 -9.14 -8.23 -7.65
N GLY A 42 -8.68 -7.89 -6.43
CA GLY A 42 -8.82 -8.74 -5.24
C GLY A 42 -7.79 -9.85 -5.07
N MET A 43 -6.88 -10.04 -6.05
CA MET A 43 -5.79 -11.01 -5.99
C MET A 43 -4.48 -10.34 -5.60
N VAL A 44 -3.64 -11.05 -4.85
CA VAL A 44 -2.28 -10.60 -4.54
C VAL A 44 -1.41 -10.77 -5.77
N VAL A 45 -0.87 -9.66 -6.29
CA VAL A 45 0.03 -9.66 -7.46
C VAL A 45 1.48 -9.41 -7.07
N GLY A 46 1.72 -8.91 -5.85
CA GLY A 46 3.06 -8.65 -5.37
C GLY A 46 3.10 -8.35 -3.87
N TRP A 47 4.29 -8.48 -3.30
CA TRP A 47 4.55 -8.15 -1.91
C TRP A 47 5.94 -7.55 -1.74
N ILE A 48 6.09 -6.75 -0.70
CA ILE A 48 7.38 -6.18 -0.30
C ILE A 48 7.58 -6.50 1.17
N CYS A 49 8.77 -7.01 1.50
CA CYS A 49 9.27 -7.10 2.86
C CYS A 49 10.73 -6.70 2.85
N LYS A 50 11.01 -5.45 3.21
CA LYS A 50 12.36 -4.87 3.08
C LYS A 50 12.77 -4.17 4.35
N LYS A 51 13.96 -4.51 4.85
CA LYS A 51 14.60 -3.77 5.94
C LYS A 51 14.94 -2.36 5.44
N GLN A 52 14.54 -1.34 6.19
CA GLN A 52 14.79 0.05 5.84
C GLN A 52 16.30 0.31 5.80
N SER A 53 16.75 1.10 4.82
CA SER A 53 18.18 1.42 4.64
C SER A 53 18.67 2.36 5.74
N SER A 54 17.85 3.35 6.12
CA SER A 54 18.09 4.28 7.22
C SER A 54 17.45 3.81 8.53
N VAL A 55 18.01 4.26 9.66
CA VAL A 55 17.40 4.12 10.97
C VAL A 55 16.35 5.23 11.09
N ALA A 56 15.07 4.87 11.15
CA ALA A 56 14.00 5.83 11.39
C ALA A 56 14.11 6.37 12.83
N LEU A 57 13.99 7.68 12.99
CA LEU A 57 14.03 8.38 14.26
C LEU A 57 12.68 8.33 14.99
N SER A 58 11.60 7.98 14.28
CA SER A 58 10.27 7.78 14.85
C SER A 58 9.52 6.65 14.16
N THR A 59 8.48 6.15 14.82
CA THR A 59 7.52 5.21 14.23
C THR A 59 6.82 5.84 13.02
N MET A 60 6.43 7.12 13.11
CA MET A 60 5.82 7.86 12.01
C MET A 60 6.73 7.92 10.77
N GLU A 61 8.02 8.20 10.96
CA GLU A 61 8.98 8.22 9.85
C GLU A 61 9.10 6.84 9.19
N ALA A 62 9.20 5.77 9.99
CA ALA A 62 9.26 4.41 9.45
C ALA A 62 8.00 4.08 8.62
N GLU A 63 6.83 4.54 9.05
CA GLU A 63 5.60 4.39 8.28
C GLU A 63 5.67 5.17 6.96
N PHE A 64 6.18 6.41 6.92
CA PHE A 64 6.33 7.14 5.64
C PHE A 64 7.33 6.49 4.70
N VAL A 65 8.41 5.93 5.23
CA VAL A 65 9.35 5.14 4.44
C VAL A 65 8.67 3.92 3.84
N ALA A 66 7.93 3.17 4.66
CA ALA A 66 7.16 2.04 4.16
C ALA A 66 6.13 2.53 3.13
N ALA A 67 5.43 3.64 3.41
CA ALA A 67 4.40 4.32 2.64
C ALA A 67 4.90 4.89 1.29
N SER A 68 6.16 5.25 1.15
CA SER A 68 6.70 5.67 -0.15
C SER A 68 7.07 4.46 -1.01
N GLN A 69 7.64 3.41 -0.39
CA GLN A 69 8.16 2.24 -1.11
C GLN A 69 7.06 1.47 -1.84
N VAL A 70 6.00 1.06 -1.14
CA VAL A 70 4.88 0.34 -1.79
C VAL A 70 4.09 1.25 -2.75
N THR A 71 4.14 2.59 -2.61
CA THR A 71 3.50 3.48 -3.61
C THR A 71 4.31 3.45 -4.90
N ALA A 72 5.64 3.50 -4.82
CA ALA A 72 6.49 3.40 -6.00
C ALA A 72 6.30 2.05 -6.72
N GLU A 73 6.27 0.95 -5.96
CA GLU A 73 6.04 -0.40 -6.52
C GLU A 73 4.63 -0.54 -7.11
N MET A 74 3.61 0.05 -6.47
CA MET A 74 2.26 0.12 -7.01
C MET A 74 2.22 0.86 -8.35
N LEU A 75 2.89 2.01 -8.46
CA LEU A 75 2.98 2.73 -9.72
C LEU A 75 3.69 1.91 -10.80
N GLY A 76 4.73 1.16 -10.43
CA GLY A 76 5.39 0.23 -11.36
C GLY A 76 4.46 -0.87 -11.88
N VAL A 77 3.63 -1.45 -11.00
CA VAL A 77 2.60 -2.41 -11.42
C VAL A 77 1.56 -1.75 -12.31
N VAL A 78 1.12 -0.54 -12.02
CA VAL A 78 0.16 0.18 -12.87
C VAL A 78 0.75 0.46 -14.25
N GLU A 79 2.00 0.89 -14.33
CA GLU A 79 2.68 1.11 -15.61
C GLU A 79 2.75 -0.18 -16.42
N LEU A 80 3.17 -1.29 -15.79
CA LEU A 80 3.21 -2.61 -16.43
C LEU A 80 1.82 -3.04 -16.94
N LEU A 81 0.77 -2.82 -16.15
CA LEU A 81 -0.60 -3.13 -16.56
C LEU A 81 -1.03 -2.27 -17.76
N SER A 82 -0.64 -0.99 -17.78
CA SER A 82 -0.90 -0.07 -18.88
C SER A 82 -0.22 -0.51 -20.18
N GLU A 83 1.04 -0.96 -20.10
CA GLU A 83 1.80 -1.48 -21.26
C GLU A 83 1.14 -2.69 -21.91
N ILE A 84 0.50 -3.56 -21.11
CA ILE A 84 -0.25 -4.72 -21.62
C ILE A 84 -1.72 -4.41 -21.96
N GLY A 85 -2.10 -3.13 -21.97
CA GLY A 85 -3.43 -2.65 -22.37
C GLY A 85 -4.51 -2.72 -21.29
N ILE A 86 -4.15 -3.00 -20.03
CA ILE A 86 -5.08 -3.05 -18.90
C ILE A 86 -5.13 -1.67 -18.24
N LYS A 87 -6.30 -1.03 -18.30
CA LYS A 87 -6.53 0.25 -17.60
C LYS A 87 -6.79 0.00 -16.12
N VAL A 88 -6.05 0.71 -15.26
CA VAL A 88 -6.26 0.70 -13.82
C VAL A 88 -7.06 1.94 -13.41
N GLU A 89 -8.11 1.74 -12.62
CA GLU A 89 -8.94 2.84 -12.13
C GLU A 89 -8.19 3.72 -11.11
N VAL A 90 -8.40 5.02 -11.24
CA VAL A 90 -7.89 6.08 -10.35
C VAL A 90 -9.07 6.64 -9.53
N PRO A 91 -8.91 6.94 -8.22
CA PRO A 91 -7.68 6.92 -7.44
C PRO A 91 -7.25 5.53 -6.99
N TYR A 92 -5.94 5.28 -7.05
CA TYR A 92 -5.34 4.06 -6.46
C TYR A 92 -5.54 4.05 -4.95
N LYS A 93 -5.89 2.90 -4.37
CA LYS A 93 -6.19 2.80 -2.94
C LYS A 93 -4.98 2.33 -2.15
N LEU A 94 -4.52 3.18 -1.24
CA LEU A 94 -3.51 2.85 -0.25
C LEU A 94 -4.11 2.78 1.15
N HIS A 95 -4.02 1.62 1.79
CA HIS A 95 -4.40 1.41 3.18
C HIS A 95 -3.19 1.52 4.13
N VAL A 96 -3.38 2.27 5.21
CA VAL A 96 -2.37 2.50 6.26
C VAL A 96 -3.00 2.27 7.64
N ASP A 97 -2.27 1.65 8.57
CA ASP A 97 -2.75 1.31 9.92
C ASP A 97 -2.52 2.41 10.96
N ASN A 98 -1.95 3.55 10.56
CA ASN A 98 -1.61 4.66 11.43
C ASN A 98 -2.35 5.94 11.02
N GLN A 99 -3.37 6.31 11.79
CA GLN A 99 -4.15 7.53 11.58
C GLN A 99 -3.31 8.82 11.67
N ALA A 100 -2.26 8.82 12.49
CA ALA A 100 -1.37 9.99 12.59
C ALA A 100 -0.58 10.19 11.29
N ALA A 101 -0.26 9.12 10.56
CA ALA A 101 0.38 9.22 9.25
C ALA A 101 -0.60 9.77 8.19
N ILE A 102 -1.87 9.37 8.25
CA ILE A 102 -2.92 9.87 7.33
C ILE A 102 -3.16 11.36 7.54
N LYS A 103 -3.36 11.80 8.78
CA LYS A 103 -3.52 13.23 9.12
C LYS A 103 -2.36 14.09 8.64
N GLN A 104 -1.15 13.54 8.65
CA GLN A 104 0.05 14.23 8.17
C GLN A 104 0.15 14.29 6.65
N ILE A 105 -0.45 13.33 5.92
CA ILE A 105 -0.56 13.37 4.46
C ILE A 105 -1.63 14.40 4.06
N GLU A 106 -2.75 14.42 4.77
CA GLU A 106 -3.86 15.35 4.53
C GLU A 106 -3.55 16.79 4.99
N GLY A 107 -2.76 16.95 6.05
CA GLY A 107 -2.43 18.25 6.64
C GLY A 107 -1.41 19.08 5.84
N GLU A 108 -1.33 20.36 6.19
CA GLU A 108 -0.35 21.31 5.65
C GLU A 108 1.09 20.95 6.05
N ASP A 109 2.05 21.50 5.32
CA ASP A 109 3.47 21.19 5.50
C ASP A 109 3.98 21.75 6.83
N THR A 110 4.13 20.88 7.82
CA THR A 110 4.81 21.24 9.07
C THR A 110 6.29 21.51 8.78
N SER A 111 6.68 22.78 8.89
CA SER A 111 8.06 23.21 8.78
C SER A 111 8.90 22.60 9.92
N GLY A 112 9.95 21.84 9.58
CA GLY A 112 11.00 21.51 10.55
C GLY A 112 11.38 20.05 10.77
N ARG A 113 11.23 19.13 9.80
CA ARG A 113 11.81 17.77 9.92
C ARG A 113 12.75 17.38 8.77
N ALA A 114 13.55 16.33 9.03
CA ALA A 114 14.69 15.90 8.23
C ALA A 114 14.38 15.78 6.72
N LYS A 115 15.26 16.36 5.89
CA LYS A 115 15.08 16.50 4.43
C LYS A 115 14.65 15.21 3.72
N HIS A 116 15.20 14.05 4.11
CA HIS A 116 14.89 12.76 3.47
C HIS A 116 13.47 12.25 3.76
N ILE A 117 12.89 12.61 4.90
CA ILE A 117 11.50 12.29 5.25
C ILE A 117 10.56 13.18 4.44
N ASN A 118 10.92 14.47 4.32
CA ASN A 118 10.12 15.44 3.59
C ASN A 118 9.93 15.04 2.13
N ILE A 119 10.97 14.49 1.46
CA ILE A 119 10.85 14.04 0.07
C ILE A 119 9.83 12.92 -0.07
N ARG A 120 9.87 11.91 0.82
CA ARG A 120 8.96 10.75 0.77
C ARG A 120 7.52 11.12 1.12
N LEU A 121 7.36 11.99 2.12
CA LEU A 121 6.07 12.53 2.49
C LEU A 121 5.50 13.36 1.33
N LYS A 122 6.29 14.26 0.76
CA LYS A 122 5.90 15.11 -0.37
C LYS A 122 5.49 14.27 -1.58
N PHE A 123 6.22 13.20 -1.90
CA PHE A 123 5.85 12.27 -2.97
C PHE A 123 4.43 11.70 -2.79
N ILE A 124 4.08 11.24 -1.59
CA ILE A 124 2.75 10.69 -1.30
C ILE A 124 1.69 11.81 -1.31
N LYS A 125 2.01 12.97 -0.73
CA LYS A 125 1.12 14.14 -0.72
C LYS A 125 0.80 14.62 -2.12
N ASP A 126 1.80 14.75 -2.99
CA ASP A 126 1.65 15.21 -4.37
C ASP A 126 0.75 14.25 -5.16
N LEU A 127 0.95 12.93 -5.01
CA LEU A 127 0.07 11.92 -5.62
C LEU A 127 -1.36 11.98 -5.08
N SER A 128 -1.52 12.25 -3.78
CA SER A 128 -2.84 12.41 -3.16
C SER A 128 -3.55 13.68 -3.63
N ARG A 129 -2.83 14.81 -3.73
CA ARG A 129 -3.33 16.11 -4.21
C ARG A 129 -3.74 16.06 -5.68
N ASN A 130 -2.96 15.35 -6.51
CA ASN A 130 -3.28 15.14 -7.92
C ASN A 130 -4.44 14.15 -8.15
N LYS A 131 -5.16 13.75 -7.08
CA LYS A 131 -6.26 12.75 -7.09
C LYS A 131 -5.86 11.39 -7.67
N GLY A 132 -4.56 11.11 -7.79
CA GLY A 132 -4.01 9.83 -8.24
C GLY A 132 -4.07 8.75 -7.16
N LEU A 133 -3.98 9.15 -5.89
CA LEU A 133 -3.88 8.26 -4.74
C LEU A 133 -4.91 8.62 -3.67
N ASN A 134 -5.66 7.63 -3.19
CA ASN A 134 -6.51 7.74 -2.02
C ASN A 134 -5.90 6.95 -0.86
N VAL A 135 -5.49 7.66 0.19
CA VAL A 135 -4.93 7.07 1.41
C VAL A 135 -6.04 6.90 2.44
N SER A 136 -6.32 5.66 2.83
CA SER A 136 -7.39 5.32 3.76
C SER A 136 -6.88 4.55 4.97
N TYR A 137 -7.54 4.74 6.11
CA TYR A 137 -7.24 3.97 7.31
C TYR A 137 -7.71 2.53 7.15
N CYS A 138 -6.88 1.59 7.58
CA CYS A 138 -7.27 0.19 7.72
C CYS A 138 -6.90 -0.29 9.13
N GLU A 139 -7.87 -0.89 9.82
CA GLU A 139 -7.61 -1.43 11.13
C GLU A 139 -6.52 -2.50 11.05
N SER A 140 -5.65 -2.54 12.05
CA SER A 140 -4.60 -3.55 12.20
C SER A 140 -5.08 -4.99 12.03
N LYS A 141 -6.35 -5.29 12.35
CA LYS A 141 -6.94 -6.63 12.19
C LYS A 141 -7.22 -7.01 10.72
N LEU A 142 -7.42 -6.03 9.86
CA LEU A 142 -7.71 -6.23 8.43
C LEU A 142 -6.47 -5.99 7.54
N MET A 143 -5.32 -5.81 8.18
CA MET A 143 -4.09 -5.39 7.53
C MET A 143 -3.30 -6.58 7.00
N ARG A 144 -3.53 -6.99 5.75
CA ARG A 144 -2.88 -8.15 5.11
C ARG A 144 -1.37 -8.11 5.18
N ALA A 145 -0.76 -6.92 5.10
CA ALA A 145 0.69 -6.74 5.21
C ALA A 145 1.29 -7.25 6.52
N ASP A 146 0.48 -7.48 7.55
CA ASP A 146 0.92 -8.12 8.79
C ASP A 146 1.50 -9.50 8.59
N ILE A 147 1.04 -10.24 7.59
CA ILE A 147 1.55 -11.58 7.33
C ILE A 147 3.05 -11.56 7.00
N LEU A 148 3.51 -10.45 6.41
CA LEU A 148 4.90 -10.26 5.97
C LEU A 148 5.77 -9.63 7.06
N THR A 149 5.15 -8.83 7.92
CA THR A 149 5.89 -8.00 8.86
C THR A 149 5.73 -8.44 10.29
N LYS A 150 4.87 -9.38 10.65
CA LYS A 150 4.68 -9.76 12.05
C LYS A 150 5.00 -11.21 12.33
N THR A 151 5.49 -11.43 13.55
CA THR A 151 5.49 -12.77 14.13
C THR A 151 4.12 -12.93 14.76
N LEU A 152 3.29 -13.80 14.19
CA LEU A 152 1.89 -13.96 14.57
C LEU A 152 1.68 -15.36 15.16
N PRO A 153 0.82 -15.50 16.18
CA PRO A 153 0.37 -16.81 16.63
C PRO A 153 -0.46 -17.49 15.54
N ALA A 154 -0.47 -18.83 15.54
CA ALA A 154 -1.11 -19.62 14.48
C ALA A 154 -2.56 -19.21 14.14
N PRO A 155 -3.46 -18.93 15.12
CA PRO A 155 -4.84 -18.52 14.81
C PRO A 155 -4.89 -17.23 13.99
N ARG A 156 -4.04 -16.25 14.36
CA ARG A 156 -4.00 -14.96 13.68
C ARG A 156 -3.38 -15.05 12.29
N LEU A 157 -2.43 -15.97 12.09
CA LEU A 157 -1.88 -16.25 10.78
C LEU A 157 -2.95 -16.83 9.85
N GLU A 158 -3.80 -17.71 10.35
CA GLU A 158 -4.88 -18.33 9.58
C GLU A 158 -5.94 -17.31 9.15
N GLU A 159 -6.36 -16.41 10.05
CA GLU A 159 -7.24 -15.28 9.69
C GLU A 159 -6.67 -14.42 8.55
N LEU A 160 -5.37 -14.16 8.57
CA LEU A 160 -4.71 -13.36 7.53
C LEU A 160 -4.58 -14.12 6.21
N ARG A 161 -4.38 -15.45 6.24
CA ARG A 161 -4.33 -16.30 5.04
C ARG A 161 -5.63 -16.25 4.25
N VAL A 162 -6.77 -16.31 4.96
CA VAL A 162 -8.10 -16.12 4.35
C VAL A 162 -8.19 -14.74 3.68
N LEU A 163 -7.69 -13.69 4.34
CA LEU A 163 -7.74 -12.33 3.78
C LEU A 163 -6.89 -12.16 2.51
N VAL A 164 -5.80 -12.92 2.36
CA VAL A 164 -4.96 -12.92 1.14
C VAL A 164 -5.32 -14.03 0.14
N MET A 165 -6.46 -14.70 0.33
CA MET A 165 -6.97 -15.76 -0.56
C MET A 165 -6.01 -16.95 -0.72
N LEU A 166 -5.29 -17.31 0.35
CA LEU A 166 -4.32 -18.44 0.36
C LEU A 166 -4.92 -19.75 0.91
N THR A 167 -6.23 -19.85 1.08
CA THR A 167 -6.87 -21.09 1.55
C THR A 167 -7.03 -22.09 0.42
N THR A 168 -6.46 -23.29 0.61
CA THR A 168 -6.69 -24.52 -0.17
C THR A 168 -7.87 -25.31 0.36
#